data_AF-A0A4Y7X8F9-F1
#
_entry.id   AF-A0A4Y7X8F9-F1
#
_cell.length_a   1.000
_cell.length_b   1.000
_cell.length_c   1.000
_cell.angle_alpha   90.00
_cell.angle_beta   90.00
_cell.angle_gamma   90.00
#
_symmetry.space_group_name_H-M   'P 1'
#
loop_
_entity.id
_entity.type
_entity.pdbx_description
1 polymer ?
#
loop_
_entity_poly.entity_id
_entity_poly.type
_entity_poly.pdbx_seq_one_letter_code
_entity_poly.pdbx_strand_id
1 'polypeptide(L)'
;MKPNTPRFTESSACCQLNQPRNPASGFTLIEVLVALAIFAVLALAGWKVFDALIKVRERNQIHTQRLSALQSSYTLMLRDFSQMVARPARQSASTEPALVIADNKISFTRMGAFDPTLRSISSLERVTYQYDSSQQRLIRTSYRNPDQSRPQTPPTSVLLTNISNFSVQALEPAPTDFWPPVNNLVDTTDNTKMPQGDNRLPQGIQVQFTLNDKPILWRFSLVKKLPEPLASGSKTNNGTDNTPTNQQNSQQDTSTGNGNQASND
;
A
#
# COMPACT_ATOMS: atom_id res chain seq x y z
N MET A 1 -61.87 -80.73 -38.07
CA MET A 1 -61.19 -81.58 -39.08
C MET A 1 -60.77 -80.72 -40.27
N LYS A 2 -59.52 -80.85 -40.76
CA LYS A 2 -59.02 -80.28 -42.04
C LYS A 2 -59.88 -80.76 -43.23
N PRO A 3 -60.02 -80.02 -44.35
CA PRO A 3 -59.03 -80.01 -45.46
C PRO A 3 -58.83 -78.60 -46.09
N ASN A 4 -57.64 -78.24 -46.57
CA ASN A 4 -57.04 -78.44 -47.90
C ASN A 4 -57.56 -77.50 -49.03
N THR A 5 -56.59 -76.91 -49.74
CA THR A 5 -56.60 -75.71 -50.62
C THR A 5 -57.48 -75.78 -51.89
N PRO A 6 -57.77 -74.66 -52.60
CA PRO A 6 -56.86 -74.24 -53.69
C PRO A 6 -56.70 -72.71 -53.93
N ARG A 7 -55.78 -72.42 -54.85
CA ARG A 7 -55.23 -71.15 -55.36
C ARG A 7 -56.26 -70.16 -55.91
N PHE A 8 -55.93 -68.86 -55.82
CA PHE A 8 -56.16 -67.89 -56.89
C PHE A 8 -54.93 -67.01 -57.09
N THR A 9 -54.60 -66.83 -58.36
CA THR A 9 -53.58 -65.96 -58.95
C THR A 9 -54.18 -64.60 -59.25
N GLU A 10 -53.46 -63.52 -58.93
CA GLU A 10 -53.51 -62.19 -59.57
C GLU A 10 -52.38 -61.38 -58.93
N SER A 11 -51.22 -61.22 -59.58
CA SER A 11 -50.93 -60.25 -60.64
C SER A 11 -51.51 -58.86 -60.36
N SER A 12 -50.74 -58.02 -59.68
CA SER A 12 -50.87 -56.58 -59.75
C SER A 12 -49.47 -55.97 -59.67
N ALA A 13 -49.10 -55.36 -60.78
CA ALA A 13 -47.84 -54.72 -61.05
C ALA A 13 -47.55 -53.62 -60.01
N CYS A 14 -46.45 -53.79 -59.25
CA CYS A 14 -45.83 -52.67 -58.57
C CYS A 14 -45.00 -51.93 -59.63
N CYS A 15 -45.53 -50.81 -60.14
CA CYS A 15 -44.79 -49.90 -61.01
C CYS A 15 -43.57 -49.38 -60.24
N GLN A 16 -42.41 -49.95 -60.52
CA GLN A 16 -41.14 -49.48 -60.03
C GLN A 16 -40.74 -48.26 -60.85
N LEU A 17 -40.96 -47.06 -60.29
CA LEU A 17 -40.53 -45.81 -60.88
C LEU A 17 -39.00 -45.83 -61.01
N ASN A 18 -38.54 -46.04 -62.24
CA ASN A 18 -37.15 -45.94 -62.64
C ASN A 18 -36.74 -44.45 -62.57
N GLN A 19 -36.20 -44.01 -61.43
CA GLN A 19 -35.60 -42.68 -61.31
C GLN A 19 -34.36 -42.63 -62.20
N PRO A 20 -34.22 -41.63 -63.10
CA PRO A 20 -33.01 -41.47 -63.88
C PRO A 20 -31.84 -41.19 -62.93
N ARG A 21 -30.87 -42.11 -62.91
CA ARG A 21 -29.59 -41.86 -62.25
C ARG A 21 -28.90 -40.73 -62.99
N ASN A 22 -28.85 -39.55 -62.39
CA ASN A 22 -27.98 -38.47 -62.86
C ASN A 22 -26.56 -39.01 -62.98
N PRO A 23 -25.86 -38.81 -64.10
CA PRO A 23 -24.46 -39.20 -64.21
C PRO A 23 -23.68 -38.43 -63.14
N ALA A 24 -23.06 -39.16 -62.22
CA ALA A 24 -22.16 -38.58 -61.23
C ALA A 24 -20.94 -38.01 -61.98
N SER A 25 -20.95 -36.70 -62.21
CA SER A 25 -19.82 -35.96 -62.72
C SER A 25 -18.66 -36.07 -61.72
N GLY A 26 -17.57 -36.72 -62.12
CA GLY A 26 -16.34 -36.79 -61.32
C GLY A 26 -15.66 -35.43 -61.24
N PHE A 27 -15.07 -35.12 -60.09
CA PHE A 27 -14.29 -33.90 -59.90
C PHE A 27 -13.10 -33.85 -60.85
N THR A 28 -12.91 -32.71 -61.50
CA THR A 28 -11.72 -32.47 -62.32
C THR A 28 -10.53 -32.16 -61.41
N LEU A 29 -9.32 -32.53 -61.84
CA LEU A 29 -8.09 -32.25 -61.10
C LEU A 29 -7.89 -30.73 -60.89
N ILE A 30 -8.32 -29.91 -61.85
CA ILE A 30 -8.23 -28.46 -61.77
C ILE A 30 -9.14 -27.87 -60.69
N GLU A 31 -10.33 -28.45 -60.46
CA GLU A 31 -11.28 -27.95 -59.46
C GLU A 31 -10.77 -28.16 -58.03
N VAL A 32 -10.19 -29.34 -57.76
CA VAL A 32 -9.53 -29.62 -56.47
C VAL A 32 -8.31 -28.71 -56.27
N LEU A 33 -7.54 -28.45 -57.33
CA LEU A 33 -6.37 -27.58 -57.25
C LEU A 33 -6.77 -26.13 -56.92
N VAL A 34 -7.79 -25.60 -57.59
CA VAL A 34 -8.30 -24.25 -57.31
C VAL A 34 -8.89 -24.17 -55.90
N ALA A 35 -9.66 -25.17 -55.47
CA ALA A 35 -10.20 -25.22 -54.11
C ALA A 35 -9.09 -25.22 -53.05
N LEU A 36 -8.04 -26.00 -53.24
CA LEU A 36 -6.88 -26.04 -52.35
C LEU A 36 -6.10 -24.73 -52.35
N ALA A 37 -5.94 -24.09 -53.52
CA ALA A 37 -5.27 -22.80 -53.63
C ALA A 37 -6.02 -21.71 -52.85
N ILE A 38 -7.35 -21.63 -53.01
CA ILE A 38 -8.19 -20.67 -52.26
C ILE A 38 -8.15 -20.98 -50.77
N PHE A 39 -8.31 -22.26 -50.39
CA PHE A 39 -8.26 -22.67 -48.99
C PHE A 39 -6.92 -22.31 -48.34
N ALA A 40 -5.80 -22.55 -49.02
CA ALA A 40 -4.47 -22.19 -48.53
C ALA A 40 -4.33 -20.67 -48.32
N VAL A 41 -4.84 -19.86 -49.25
CA VAL A 41 -4.83 -18.39 -49.12
C VAL A 41 -5.68 -17.94 -47.92
N LEU A 42 -6.88 -18.50 -47.75
CA LEU A 42 -7.75 -18.19 -46.62
C LEU A 42 -7.12 -18.62 -45.29
N ALA A 43 -6.49 -19.79 -45.23
CA ALA A 43 -5.78 -20.27 -44.05
C ALA A 43 -4.63 -19.34 -43.67
N LEU A 44 -3.84 -18.89 -44.65
CA LEU A 44 -2.75 -17.93 -44.43
C LEU A 44 -3.28 -16.56 -43.96
N ALA A 45 -4.37 -16.06 -44.54
CA ALA A 45 -5.00 -14.82 -44.11
C ALA A 45 -5.53 -14.93 -42.66
N GLY A 46 -6.19 -16.04 -42.31
CA GLY A 46 -6.64 -16.32 -40.95
C GLY A 46 -5.49 -16.38 -39.95
N TRP A 47 -4.36 -17.01 -40.33
CA TRP A 47 -3.16 -17.05 -39.49
C TRP A 47 -2.60 -15.66 -39.18
N LYS A 48 -2.58 -14.75 -40.17
CA LYS A 48 -2.12 -13.36 -39.98
C LYS A 48 -2.99 -12.60 -38.97
N VAL A 49 -4.31 -12.78 -39.03
CA VAL A 49 -5.23 -12.16 -38.07
C VAL A 49 -4.99 -12.72 -36.66
N PHE A 50 -4.82 -14.04 -36.54
CA PHE A 50 -4.57 -14.69 -35.26
C PHE A 50 -3.25 -14.22 -34.62
N ASP A 51 -2.17 -14.14 -35.40
CA ASP A 51 -0.87 -13.62 -34.94
C ASP A 51 -0.97 -12.16 -34.48
N ALA A 52 -1.71 -11.33 -35.21
CA ALA A 52 -1.97 -9.94 -34.80
C ALA A 52 -2.74 -9.87 -33.48
N LEU A 53 -3.76 -10.71 -33.29
CA LEU A 53 -4.54 -10.76 -32.05
C LEU A 53 -3.69 -11.19 -30.84
N ILE A 54 -2.81 -12.18 -31.02
CA ILE A 54 -1.86 -12.59 -29.97
C ILE A 54 -0.98 -11.43 -29.54
N LYS A 55 -0.38 -10.71 -30.51
CA LYS A 55 0.49 -9.56 -30.23
C LYS A 55 -0.24 -8.43 -29.53
N VAL A 56 -1.50 -8.16 -29.91
CA VAL A 56 -2.34 -7.15 -29.24
C VAL A 56 -2.62 -7.56 -27.80
N ARG A 57 -2.99 -8.83 -27.57
CA ARG A 57 -3.23 -9.35 -26.22
C ARG A 57 -1.99 -9.21 -25.34
N GLU A 58 -0.81 -9.56 -25.85
CA GLU A 58 0.45 -9.45 -25.12
C GLU A 58 0.76 -8.00 -24.71
N ARG A 59 0.62 -7.05 -25.64
CA ARG A 59 0.80 -5.61 -25.36
C ARG A 59 -0.18 -5.08 -24.32
N ASN A 60 -1.44 -5.52 -24.39
CA ASN A 60 -2.47 -5.15 -23.42
C ASN A 60 -2.19 -5.73 -22.03
N GLN A 61 -1.72 -6.99 -21.97
CA GLN A 61 -1.34 -7.64 -20.72
C GLN A 61 -0.20 -6.88 -20.02
N ILE A 62 0.84 -6.47 -20.76
CA ILE A 62 1.94 -5.67 -20.20
C ILE A 62 1.44 -4.34 -19.63
N HIS A 63 0.55 -3.64 -20.35
CA HIS A 63 -0.05 -2.39 -19.86
C HIS A 63 -0.87 -2.60 -18.59
N THR A 64 -1.69 -3.65 -18.55
CA THR A 64 -2.52 -3.99 -17.39
C THR A 64 -1.66 -4.32 -16.18
N GLN A 65 -0.59 -5.10 -16.35
CA GLN A 65 0.35 -5.42 -15.27
C GLN A 65 1.02 -4.16 -14.71
N ARG A 66 1.47 -3.23 -15.58
CA ARG A 66 2.09 -1.96 -15.15
C ARG A 66 1.11 -1.09 -14.36
N LEU A 67 -0.13 -0.96 -14.83
CA LEU A 67 -1.15 -0.19 -14.13
C LEU A 67 -1.49 -0.82 -12.76
N SER A 68 -1.63 -2.14 -12.72
CA SER A 68 -1.86 -2.88 -11.47
C SER A 68 -0.72 -2.67 -10.47
N ALA A 69 0.54 -2.69 -10.92
CA ALA A 69 1.70 -2.43 -10.07
C ALA A 69 1.68 -1.00 -9.52
N LEU A 70 1.32 -0.01 -10.35
CA LEU A 70 1.18 1.39 -9.94
C LEU A 70 0.12 1.56 -8.84
N GLN A 71 -1.08 1.00 -9.04
CA GLN A 71 -2.19 1.07 -8.09
C GLN A 71 -1.89 0.33 -6.79
N SER A 72 -1.26 -0.85 -6.88
CA SER A 72 -0.88 -1.64 -5.71
C SER A 72 0.20 -0.92 -4.89
N SER A 73 1.18 -0.31 -5.57
CA SER A 73 2.24 0.48 -4.93
C SER A 73 1.70 1.71 -4.22
N TYR A 74 0.80 2.44 -4.88
CA TYR A 74 0.10 3.58 -4.27
C TYR A 74 -0.67 3.17 -3.02
N THR A 75 -1.48 2.11 -3.11
CA THR A 75 -2.29 1.61 -1.98
C THR A 75 -1.41 1.15 -0.81
N LEU A 76 -0.29 0.49 -1.11
CA LEU A 76 0.68 0.07 -0.09
C LEU A 76 1.32 1.27 0.62
N MET A 77 1.77 2.27 -0.15
CA MET A 77 2.32 3.52 0.42
C MET A 77 1.27 4.28 1.24
N LEU A 78 0.04 4.40 0.72
CA LEU A 78 -1.07 5.04 1.43
C LEU A 78 -1.31 4.38 2.79
N ARG A 79 -1.40 3.04 2.81
CA ARG A 79 -1.57 2.28 4.05
C ARG A 79 -0.42 2.54 5.02
N ASP A 80 0.81 2.41 4.55
CA ASP A 80 1.97 2.54 5.43
C ASP A 80 2.10 3.96 6.01
N PHE A 81 1.86 4.99 5.20
CA PHE A 81 1.86 6.38 5.66
C PHE A 81 0.67 6.69 6.59
N SER A 82 -0.52 6.13 6.33
CA SER A 82 -1.68 6.29 7.22
C SER A 82 -1.49 5.67 8.60
N GLN A 83 -0.61 4.66 8.69
CA GLN A 83 -0.28 3.93 9.92
C GLN A 83 1.02 4.44 10.56
N MET A 84 1.57 5.55 10.06
CA MET A 84 2.79 6.15 10.60
C MET A 84 2.56 6.59 12.05
N VAL A 85 3.57 6.37 12.89
CA VAL A 85 3.55 6.75 14.30
C VAL A 85 4.76 7.59 14.66
N ALA A 86 4.56 8.55 15.56
CA ALA A 86 5.56 9.44 16.14
C ALA A 86 6.53 8.71 17.09
N ARG A 87 7.18 7.64 16.61
CA ARG A 87 8.01 6.73 17.42
C ARG A 87 9.42 6.61 16.82
N PRO A 88 10.45 7.18 17.47
CA PRO A 88 11.85 7.01 17.05
C PRO A 88 12.31 5.55 17.09
N ALA A 89 13.19 5.14 16.18
CA ALA A 89 13.65 3.75 16.07
C ALA A 89 15.13 3.65 16.49
N ARG A 90 15.50 2.63 17.25
CA ARG A 90 16.92 2.39 17.57
C ARG A 90 17.53 1.44 16.55
N GLN A 91 18.43 1.94 15.69
CA GLN A 91 19.18 1.09 14.77
C GLN A 91 20.63 1.00 15.20
N SER A 92 21.08 -0.20 15.55
CA SER A 92 22.45 -0.46 16.02
C SER A 92 22.82 0.44 17.21
N ALA A 93 23.80 1.34 17.05
CA ALA A 93 24.30 2.21 18.11
C ALA A 93 23.59 3.58 18.18
N SER A 94 22.73 3.92 17.22
CA SER A 94 22.11 5.26 17.10
C SER A 94 20.58 5.21 17.19
N THR A 95 19.99 6.29 17.71
CA THR A 95 18.53 6.48 17.70
C THR A 95 18.16 7.34 16.50
N GLU A 96 17.41 6.77 15.57
CA GLU A 96 16.88 7.49 14.41
C GLU A 96 15.52 8.14 14.74
N PRO A 97 15.20 9.30 14.15
CA PRO A 97 13.88 9.91 14.20
C PRO A 97 12.73 8.98 13.81
N ALA A 98 11.52 9.35 14.22
CA ALA A 98 10.28 8.69 13.82
C ALA A 98 10.07 8.69 12.30
N LEU A 99 10.49 9.74 11.62
CA LEU A 99 10.54 9.87 10.17
C LEU A 99 11.89 10.50 9.78
N VAL A 100 12.52 9.96 8.74
CA VAL A 100 13.72 10.52 8.11
C VAL A 100 13.47 10.59 6.62
N ILE A 101 13.72 11.76 6.03
CA ILE A 101 13.78 11.96 4.58
C ILE A 101 15.17 12.52 4.29
N ALA A 102 15.94 11.79 3.47
CA ALA A 102 17.25 12.19 3.00
C ALA A 102 17.63 11.34 1.78
N ASP A 103 18.40 11.89 0.84
CA ASP A 103 18.95 11.16 -0.32
C ASP A 103 17.91 10.33 -1.08
N ASN A 104 16.71 10.92 -1.27
CA ASN A 104 15.60 10.29 -1.98
C ASN A 104 15.22 8.92 -1.38
N LYS A 105 15.39 8.82 -0.07
CA LYS A 105 15.00 7.70 0.78
C LYS A 105 14.13 8.24 1.89
N ILE A 106 13.10 7.48 2.23
CA ILE A 106 12.20 7.80 3.33
C ILE A 106 12.12 6.60 4.27
N SER A 107 12.45 6.82 5.55
CA SER A 107 12.44 5.81 6.61
C SER A 107 11.53 6.27 7.73
N PHE A 108 10.58 5.45 8.16
CA PHE A 108 9.65 5.81 9.22
C PHE A 108 9.14 4.62 10.01
N THR A 109 8.67 4.89 11.22
CA THR A 109 8.03 3.89 12.06
C THR A 109 6.52 3.89 11.83
N ARG A 110 5.94 2.70 11.68
CA ARG A 110 4.49 2.52 11.53
C ARG A 110 3.98 1.42 12.45
N MET A 111 2.66 1.33 12.60
CA MET A 111 2.02 0.16 13.19
C MET A 111 2.21 -1.05 12.27
N GLY A 112 2.67 -2.16 12.85
CA GLY A 112 2.83 -3.44 12.16
C GLY A 112 1.48 -4.12 11.93
N ALA A 113 1.51 -5.22 11.17
CA ALA A 113 0.33 -6.06 11.05
C ALA A 113 0.02 -6.73 12.40
N PHE A 114 -1.26 -6.80 12.77
CA PHE A 114 -1.69 -7.58 13.92
C PHE A 114 -1.31 -9.05 13.69
N ASP A 115 -0.53 -9.62 14.61
CA ASP A 115 -0.19 -11.03 14.62
C ASP A 115 -1.16 -11.78 15.55
N PRO A 116 -2.14 -12.53 15.01
CA PRO A 116 -3.09 -13.27 15.84
C PRO A 116 -2.43 -14.40 16.64
N THR A 117 -1.22 -14.82 16.25
CA THR A 117 -0.45 -15.84 16.98
C THR A 117 0.32 -15.25 18.16
N LEU A 118 0.35 -13.92 18.30
CA LEU A 118 1.06 -13.19 19.36
C LEU A 118 2.54 -13.56 19.48
N ARG A 119 3.17 -14.01 18.38
CA ARG A 119 4.58 -14.40 18.32
C ARG A 119 5.48 -13.26 17.85
N SER A 120 4.91 -12.20 17.29
CA SER A 120 5.67 -11.02 16.88
C SER A 120 6.33 -10.35 18.08
N ILE A 121 7.63 -10.07 17.94
CA ILE A 121 8.46 -9.42 18.97
C ILE A 121 8.07 -7.94 19.13
N SER A 122 7.48 -7.34 18.09
CA SER A 122 7.00 -5.95 18.10
C SER A 122 5.67 -5.80 17.39
N SER A 123 4.84 -4.87 17.87
CA SER A 123 3.65 -4.37 17.20
C SER A 123 3.95 -3.23 16.22
N LEU A 124 5.21 -2.80 16.14
CA LEU A 124 5.67 -1.72 15.29
C LEU A 124 6.65 -2.25 14.24
N GLU A 125 6.69 -1.57 13.11
CA GLU A 125 7.66 -1.85 12.04
C GLU A 125 8.39 -0.57 11.64
N ARG A 126 9.66 -0.70 11.27
CA ARG A 126 10.41 0.36 10.59
C ARG A 126 10.38 0.08 9.09
N VAL A 127 9.84 0.99 8.31
CA VAL A 127 9.72 0.85 6.86
C VAL A 127 10.62 1.87 6.18
N THR A 128 11.31 1.43 5.14
CA THR A 128 12.15 2.27 4.29
C THR A 128 11.74 2.12 2.84
N TYR A 129 11.51 3.24 2.16
CA TYR A 129 11.41 3.29 0.71
C TYR A 129 12.67 3.93 0.15
N GLN A 130 13.26 3.28 -0.83
CA GLN A 130 14.49 3.72 -1.47
C GLN A 130 14.41 3.55 -2.97
N TYR A 131 14.86 4.57 -3.69
CA TYR A 131 15.04 4.48 -5.14
C TYR A 131 16.43 3.93 -5.46
N ASP A 132 16.46 2.86 -6.24
CA ASP A 132 17.68 2.32 -6.84
C ASP A 132 17.83 2.92 -8.25
N SER A 133 18.76 3.87 -8.40
CA SER A 133 19.03 4.55 -9.67
C SER A 133 19.70 3.64 -10.70
N SER A 134 20.45 2.61 -10.27
CA SER A 134 21.15 1.68 -11.17
C SER A 134 20.19 0.74 -11.88
N GLN A 135 19.11 0.35 -11.20
CA GLN A 135 18.09 -0.56 -11.73
C GLN A 135 16.78 0.14 -12.10
N GLN A 136 16.65 1.45 -11.81
CA GLN A 136 15.45 2.25 -12.03
C GLN A 136 14.21 1.68 -11.31
N ARG A 137 14.37 1.30 -10.03
CA ARG A 137 13.30 0.63 -9.25
C ARG A 137 13.05 1.31 -7.92
N LEU A 138 11.79 1.34 -7.51
CA LEU A 138 11.40 1.71 -6.14
C LEU A 138 11.34 0.44 -5.29
N ILE A 139 12.09 0.43 -4.20
CA ILE A 139 12.19 -0.69 -3.29
C ILE A 139 11.61 -0.29 -1.94
N ARG A 140 10.85 -1.21 -1.34
CA ARG A 140 10.35 -1.09 0.03
C ARG A 140 10.96 -2.18 0.88
N THR A 141 11.46 -1.78 2.05
CA THR A 141 12.09 -2.66 3.04
C THR A 141 11.33 -2.53 4.36
N SER A 142 10.94 -3.65 4.98
CA SER A 142 10.20 -3.68 6.26
C SER A 142 11.03 -4.38 7.33
N TYR A 143 11.30 -3.71 8.44
CA TYR A 143 11.89 -4.31 9.63
C TYR A 143 10.80 -4.56 10.66
N ARG A 144 10.62 -5.83 11.07
CA ARG A 144 9.59 -6.24 12.04
C ARG A 144 9.78 -5.71 13.46
N ASN A 145 10.96 -5.20 13.77
CA ASN A 145 11.26 -4.54 15.03
C ASN A 145 12.02 -3.24 14.73
N PRO A 146 11.50 -2.06 15.12
CA PRO A 146 12.20 -0.80 14.93
C PRO A 146 13.47 -0.70 15.77
N ASP A 147 13.55 -1.41 16.91
CA ASP A 147 14.72 -1.43 17.78
C ASP A 147 15.61 -2.63 17.46
N GLN A 148 16.53 -2.43 16.53
CA GLN A 148 17.44 -3.46 16.08
C GLN A 148 18.76 -3.40 16.84
N SER A 149 19.02 -4.43 17.64
CA SER A 149 20.32 -4.63 18.30
C SER A 149 21.32 -5.40 17.44
N ARG A 150 20.85 -6.13 16.43
CA ARG A 150 21.68 -6.91 15.49
C ARG A 150 21.20 -6.69 14.06
N PRO A 151 22.11 -6.69 13.07
CA PRO A 151 21.73 -6.69 11.66
C PRO A 151 20.82 -7.88 11.36
N GLN A 152 19.68 -7.61 10.73
CA GLN A 152 18.79 -8.63 10.19
C GLN A 152 18.61 -8.38 8.70
N THR A 153 18.42 -9.44 7.91
CA THR A 153 18.02 -9.31 6.50
C THR A 153 16.52 -9.05 6.44
N PRO A 154 16.07 -7.82 6.14
CA PRO A 154 14.65 -7.50 6.12
C PRO A 154 13.97 -8.05 4.86
N PRO A 155 12.67 -8.40 4.94
CA PRO A 155 11.86 -8.58 3.75
C PRO A 155 11.87 -7.31 2.90
N THR A 156 12.25 -7.49 1.64
CA THR A 156 12.41 -6.44 0.63
C THR A 156 11.49 -6.71 -0.55
N SER A 157 10.82 -5.68 -1.05
CA SER A 157 9.86 -5.79 -2.15
C SER A 157 10.10 -4.70 -3.18
N VAL A 158 10.12 -5.08 -4.46
CA VAL A 158 10.16 -4.14 -5.58
C VAL A 158 8.74 -3.68 -5.88
N LEU A 159 8.49 -2.38 -5.83
CA LEU A 159 7.17 -1.80 -6.02
C LEU A 159 6.93 -1.37 -7.46
N LEU A 160 7.87 -0.58 -7.98
CA LEU A 160 7.82 -0.03 -9.33
C LEU A 160 9.15 -0.28 -10.03
N THR A 161 9.09 -0.44 -11.35
CA THR A 161 10.25 -0.56 -12.23
C THR A 161 10.12 0.45 -13.36
N ASN A 162 11.25 0.79 -14.00
CA ASN A 162 11.33 1.81 -15.05
C ASN A 162 10.86 3.19 -14.59
N ILE A 163 11.24 3.57 -13.36
CA ILE A 163 11.01 4.92 -12.84
C ILE A 163 12.28 5.75 -12.89
N SER A 164 12.14 7.06 -13.07
CA SER A 164 13.22 8.05 -13.04
C SER A 164 12.78 9.30 -12.28
N ASN A 165 13.70 10.23 -12.01
CA ASN A 165 13.42 11.50 -11.31
C ASN A 165 12.65 11.33 -9.99
N PHE A 166 12.90 10.23 -9.27
CA PHE A 166 12.24 9.97 -8.00
C PHE A 166 12.69 11.00 -6.97
N SER A 167 11.78 11.64 -6.25
CA SER A 167 12.05 12.53 -5.12
C SER A 167 10.94 12.42 -4.08
N VAL A 168 11.29 12.62 -2.82
CA VAL A 168 10.38 12.58 -1.68
C VAL A 168 10.58 13.84 -0.85
N GLN A 169 9.48 14.46 -0.47
CA GLN A 169 9.46 15.74 0.24
C GLN A 169 8.50 15.69 1.42
N ALA A 170 8.90 16.27 2.54
CA ALA A 170 7.98 16.61 3.62
C ALA A 170 7.17 17.86 3.26
N LEU A 171 5.88 17.85 3.58
CA LEU A 171 4.98 18.99 3.39
C LEU A 171 4.74 19.67 4.74
N GLU A 172 5.37 20.83 4.97
CA GLU A 172 5.07 21.69 6.11
C GLU A 172 5.52 23.14 5.87
N PRO A 173 4.61 24.12 5.99
CA PRO A 173 3.76 24.61 4.89
C PRO A 173 4.40 24.71 3.48
N ALA A 174 5.74 24.69 3.36
CA ALA A 174 6.46 24.56 2.09
C ALA A 174 7.05 23.13 1.93
N PRO A 175 7.23 22.61 0.71
CA PRO A 175 7.88 21.32 0.48
C PRO A 175 9.37 21.38 0.86
N THR A 176 9.86 20.35 1.55
CA THR A 176 11.28 20.23 1.95
C THR A 176 11.82 18.84 1.61
N ASP A 177 12.98 18.76 0.98
CA ASP A 177 13.63 17.50 0.57
C ASP A 177 14.30 16.72 1.72
N PHE A 178 14.29 17.29 2.92
CA PHE A 178 14.85 16.69 4.13
C PHE A 178 13.88 16.76 5.29
N TRP A 179 13.93 15.74 6.14
CA TRP A 179 13.20 15.70 7.41
C TRP A 179 13.97 14.82 8.40
N PRO A 180 14.00 15.17 9.70
CA PRO A 180 13.39 16.35 10.31
C PRO A 180 14.19 17.64 10.10
N PRO A 181 13.59 18.82 10.30
CA PRO A 181 14.25 20.08 10.01
C PRO A 181 15.35 20.37 11.04
N VAL A 182 16.54 20.74 10.56
CA VAL A 182 17.77 20.96 11.35
C VAL A 182 17.70 22.10 12.37
N ASN A 183 16.70 22.96 12.26
CA ASN A 183 16.54 24.16 13.09
C ASN A 183 15.91 23.91 14.47
N ASN A 184 15.48 22.68 14.76
CA ASN A 184 14.84 22.30 16.03
C ASN A 184 15.59 21.14 16.72
N LEU A 185 16.86 20.97 16.41
CA LEU A 185 17.75 20.07 17.13
C LEU A 185 17.90 20.63 18.55
N VAL A 186 17.54 19.85 19.56
CA VAL A 186 17.81 20.22 20.96
C VAL A 186 19.31 20.42 21.09
N ASP A 187 19.69 21.63 21.47
CA ASP A 187 21.07 22.07 21.68
C ASP A 187 21.75 21.11 22.67
N THR A 188 22.60 20.22 22.14
CA THR A 188 23.38 19.27 22.94
C THR A 188 24.85 19.42 22.61
N THR A 189 25.36 20.66 22.59
CA THR A 189 26.80 21.01 22.71
C THR A 189 27.79 20.22 21.82
N ASP A 190 27.33 19.58 20.75
CA ASP A 190 28.10 18.60 19.99
C ASP A 190 27.63 18.62 18.53
N ASN A 191 28.42 19.31 17.72
CA ASN A 191 28.08 19.84 16.40
C ASN A 191 28.05 18.74 15.30
N THR A 192 27.94 17.48 15.68
CA THR A 192 28.04 16.30 14.81
C THR A 192 26.79 15.42 14.80
N LYS A 193 25.71 15.83 15.46
CA LYS A 193 24.55 14.95 15.68
C LYS A 193 23.37 15.31 14.79
N MET A 194 23.02 14.37 13.91
CA MET A 194 21.69 14.27 13.33
C MET A 194 20.63 14.32 14.45
N PRO A 195 19.40 14.78 14.18
CA PRO A 195 18.28 14.77 15.11
C PRO A 195 18.09 13.35 15.65
N GLN A 196 18.69 13.02 16.79
CA GLN A 196 18.51 11.69 17.36
C GLN A 196 17.22 11.71 18.18
N GLY A 197 16.28 10.84 17.83
CA GLY A 197 15.06 10.70 18.62
C GLY A 197 13.94 11.71 18.35
N ASP A 198 13.99 12.51 17.26
CA ASP A 198 12.86 13.39 16.92
C ASP A 198 11.60 12.56 16.64
N ASN A 199 10.50 12.89 17.31
CA ASN A 199 9.23 12.19 17.20
C ASN A 199 8.21 12.93 16.33
N ARG A 200 8.54 14.11 15.81
CA ARG A 200 7.62 14.93 15.01
C ARG A 200 7.43 14.33 13.61
N LEU A 201 6.20 14.45 13.13
CA LEU A 201 5.81 14.09 11.77
C LEU A 201 5.36 15.36 11.03
N PRO A 202 5.64 15.47 9.72
CA PRO A 202 5.16 16.57 8.90
C PRO A 202 3.65 16.47 8.68
N GLN A 203 3.04 17.51 8.10
CA GLN A 203 1.60 17.47 7.78
C GLN A 203 1.30 16.50 6.63
N GLY A 204 2.27 16.27 5.76
CA GLY A 204 2.15 15.32 4.68
C GLY A 204 3.48 14.96 4.05
N ILE A 205 3.42 14.02 3.13
CA ILE A 205 4.54 13.57 2.31
C ILE A 205 4.14 13.71 0.85
N GLN A 206 5.03 14.26 0.05
CA GLN A 206 4.92 14.30 -1.40
C GLN A 206 5.96 13.35 -2.00
N VAL A 207 5.53 12.48 -2.92
CA VAL A 207 6.39 11.57 -3.67
C VAL A 207 6.20 11.88 -5.14
N GLN A 208 7.29 12.21 -5.83
CA GLN A 208 7.28 12.52 -7.25
C GLN A 208 8.23 11.58 -8.00
N PHE A 209 7.85 11.15 -9.20
CA PHE A 209 8.71 10.37 -10.08
C PHE A 209 8.15 10.40 -11.51
N THR A 210 8.98 10.03 -12.47
CA THR A 210 8.59 9.81 -13.86
C THR A 210 8.45 8.32 -14.11
N LEU A 211 7.35 7.87 -14.68
CA LEU A 211 7.10 6.49 -15.07
C LEU A 211 6.79 6.46 -16.57
N ASN A 212 7.65 5.84 -17.38
CA ASN A 212 7.52 5.81 -18.85
C ASN A 212 7.24 7.21 -19.42
N ASP A 213 8.10 8.18 -19.10
CA ASP A 213 8.03 9.58 -19.54
C ASP A 213 6.81 10.38 -19.06
N LYS A 214 5.97 9.79 -18.19
CA LYS A 214 4.84 10.49 -17.57
C LYS A 214 5.19 10.90 -16.14
N PRO A 215 5.10 12.20 -15.78
CA PRO A 215 5.30 12.63 -14.41
C PRO A 215 4.12 12.15 -13.55
N ILE A 216 4.44 11.56 -12.40
CA ILE A 216 3.50 11.11 -11.38
C ILE A 216 3.81 11.86 -10.09
N LEU A 217 2.74 12.39 -9.48
CA LEU A 217 2.80 13.08 -8.21
C LEU A 217 1.81 12.44 -7.23
N TRP A 218 2.31 11.97 -6.11
CA TRP A 218 1.51 11.43 -5.01
C TRP A 218 1.66 12.31 -3.77
N ARG A 219 0.54 12.56 -3.10
CA ARG A 219 0.50 13.31 -1.84
C ARG A 219 -0.25 12.50 -0.81
N PHE A 220 0.31 12.42 0.39
CA PHE A 220 -0.21 11.68 1.51
C PHE A 220 -0.31 12.62 2.70
N SER A 221 -1.48 12.70 3.34
CA SER A 221 -1.68 13.43 4.59
C SER A 221 -1.24 12.57 5.76
N LEU A 222 -0.59 13.18 6.76
CA LEU A 222 -0.22 12.52 8.00
C LEU A 222 -0.97 13.13 9.19
N VAL A 223 -1.17 12.32 10.23
CA VAL A 223 -1.75 12.78 11.49
C VAL A 223 -0.62 13.26 12.40
N LYS A 224 -0.55 14.58 12.62
CA LYS A 224 0.49 15.20 13.46
C LYS A 224 0.38 14.82 14.95
N LYS A 225 -0.85 14.76 15.45
CA LYS A 225 -1.21 14.39 16.82
C LYS A 225 -2.63 13.83 16.79
N LEU A 226 -2.87 12.72 17.50
CA LEU A 226 -4.23 12.22 17.69
C LEU A 226 -5.05 13.31 18.41
N PRO A 227 -6.34 13.51 18.05
CA PRO A 227 -7.21 14.39 18.81
C PRO A 227 -7.16 13.99 20.28
N GLU A 228 -6.98 14.96 21.17
CA GLU A 228 -7.05 14.68 22.60
C GLU A 228 -8.45 14.13 22.90
N PRO A 229 -8.58 13.03 23.68
CA PRO A 229 -9.89 12.56 24.08
C PRO A 229 -10.59 13.73 24.75
N LEU A 230 -11.85 13.98 24.37
CA LEU A 230 -12.69 14.97 25.02
C LEU A 230 -12.55 14.73 26.52
N ALA A 231 -11.92 15.67 27.22
CA ALA A 231 -11.75 15.57 28.65
C ALA A 231 -13.14 15.33 29.23
N SER A 232 -13.35 14.17 29.87
CA SER A 232 -14.49 14.02 30.77
C SER A 232 -14.35 15.16 31.76
N GLY A 233 -15.32 16.09 31.71
CA GLY A 233 -15.34 17.24 32.59
C GLY A 233 -15.31 16.76 34.02
N SER A 234 -14.13 16.74 34.63
CA SER A 234 -13.97 16.79 36.07
C SER A 234 -14.54 18.13 36.50
N LYS A 235 -15.85 18.15 36.80
CA LYS A 235 -16.42 19.19 37.63
C LYS A 235 -15.70 19.08 38.97
N THR A 236 -14.79 20.01 39.22
CA THR A 236 -14.35 20.33 40.58
C THR A 236 -15.60 20.79 41.32
N ASN A 237 -16.24 19.86 42.03
CA ASN A 237 -17.28 20.20 42.99
C ASN A 237 -16.60 20.98 44.13
N ASN A 238 -16.72 22.30 44.11
CA ASN A 238 -16.64 23.11 45.32
C ASN A 238 -17.82 22.70 46.21
N GLY A 239 -17.60 21.69 47.06
CA GLY A 239 -18.49 21.35 48.15
C GLY A 239 -18.30 22.35 49.27
N THR A 240 -19.11 23.42 49.25
CA THR A 240 -19.54 24.11 50.47
C THR A 240 -20.34 23.12 51.31
N ASP A 241 -19.74 22.61 52.39
CA ASP A 241 -20.49 22.07 53.52
C ASP A 241 -20.42 23.07 54.67
N ASN A 242 -21.60 23.60 55.00
CA ASN A 242 -21.87 24.48 56.12
C ASN A 242 -22.01 23.66 57.41
N THR A 243 -21.40 24.14 58.50
CA THR A 243 -21.87 23.86 59.87
C THR A 243 -22.02 25.20 60.61
N PRO A 244 -23.13 25.44 61.35
CA PRO A 244 -23.58 26.80 61.70
C PRO A 244 -23.16 27.28 63.12
N THR A 245 -23.06 28.61 63.23
CA THR A 245 -23.31 29.50 64.39
C THR A 245 -22.81 29.12 65.80
N ASN A 246 -21.98 29.98 66.40
CA ASN A 246 -22.40 30.76 67.58
C ASN A 246 -21.54 32.01 67.82
N GLN A 247 -22.20 33.10 68.22
CA GLN A 247 -21.62 34.37 68.65
C GLN A 247 -21.09 34.31 70.08
N GLN A 248 -20.07 35.11 70.40
CA GLN A 248 -19.80 35.87 71.66
C GLN A 248 -18.29 36.11 71.74
N ASN A 249 -17.79 37.31 71.41
CA ASN A 249 -17.67 38.50 72.27
C ASN A 249 -16.58 38.38 73.36
N SER A 250 -15.88 39.50 73.54
CA SER A 250 -15.15 39.99 74.74
C SER A 250 -13.62 39.86 74.76
N GLN A 251 -13.02 41.06 74.79
CA GLN A 251 -12.00 41.51 75.77
C GLN A 251 -10.54 41.09 75.53
N GLN A 252 -9.67 42.07 75.24
CA GLN A 252 -8.83 42.84 76.19
C GLN A 252 -7.62 41.99 76.63
N ASP A 253 -6.47 42.21 75.98
CA ASP A 253 -5.42 43.15 76.42
C ASP A 253 -4.65 42.63 77.63
N THR A 254 -3.36 42.34 77.44
CA THR A 254 -2.21 42.80 78.25
C THR A 254 -1.00 41.87 78.12
N SER A 255 0.13 42.46 77.70
CA SER A 255 1.48 42.35 78.31
C SER A 255 2.14 40.94 78.39
N THR A 256 3.45 40.68 78.29
CA THR A 256 4.75 41.36 78.40
C THR A 256 5.73 40.30 77.85
N GLY A 257 6.65 40.58 76.93
CA GLY A 257 8.00 41.08 77.23
C GLY A 257 9.06 39.96 77.33
N ASN A 258 10.28 40.31 76.90
CA ASN A 258 11.57 39.58 76.86
C ASN A 258 11.76 38.54 75.74
N GLY A 259 12.82 38.59 74.92
CA GLY A 259 14.08 39.34 74.99
C GLY A 259 15.27 38.41 75.23
N ASN A 260 16.09 38.23 74.18
CA ASN A 260 17.56 38.09 74.15
C ASN A 260 17.98 37.12 73.02
N GLN A 261 18.58 37.57 71.92
CA GLN A 261 19.93 38.14 71.69
C GLN A 261 21.02 37.07 71.49
N ALA A 262 21.76 37.29 70.40
CA ALA A 262 22.83 36.51 69.79
C ALA A 262 24.00 36.12 70.71
N SER A 263 24.78 35.10 70.32
CA SER A 263 26.20 35.28 69.97
C SER A 263 26.84 33.98 69.44
N ASN A 264 27.91 34.17 68.68
CA ASN A 264 28.86 33.21 68.09
C ASN A 264 29.45 32.20 69.09
N ASP A 265 29.68 30.96 68.65
CA ASP A 265 30.98 30.44 68.16
C ASP A 265 30.76 29.07 67.47
#